data_AF-J9E057-F1
#
_entry.id   AF-J9E057-F1
#
_cell.length_a   1.000
_cell.length_b   1.000
_cell.length_c   1.000
_cell.angle_alpha   90.00
_cell.angle_beta   90.00
_cell.angle_gamma   90.00
#
_symmetry.space_group_name_H-M   'P 1'
#
loop_
_entity.id
_entity.type
_entity.pdbx_description
1 polymer ?
#
loop_
_entity_poly.entity_id
_entity_poly.type
_entity_poly.pdbx_seq_one_letter_code
_entity_poly.pdbx_strand_id
1 'polypeptide(L)' 'DKDEVGRMKEEMNLNVLLDGCPRELHDFAAYLKTLGYPDEPSYGLLENNLRNIITR' A
#
# COMPACT_ATOMS: atom_id res chain seq x y z
N ASP A 1 1.64 22.73 -5.58
CA ASP A 1 2.93 22.55 -6.24
C ASP A 1 3.13 21.05 -6.50
N LYS A 2 3.21 20.60 -7.76
CA LYS A 2 3.11 19.17 -8.14
C LYS A 2 4.36 18.38 -7.71
N ASP A 3 5.51 19.05 -7.75
CA ASP A 3 6.80 18.44 -7.42
C ASP A 3 6.98 18.31 -5.90
N GLU A 4 6.40 19.23 -5.12
CA GLU A 4 6.39 19.16 -3.66
C GLU A 4 5.53 18.00 -3.15
N VAL A 5 4.36 17.78 -3.76
CA VAL A 5 3.50 16.62 -3.45
C VAL A 5 4.17 15.30 -3.87
N GLY A 6 4.97 15.31 -4.93
CA GLY A 6 5.80 14.16 -5.33
C GLY A 6 6.85 13.81 -4.28
N ARG A 7 7.61 14.81 -3.81
CA ARG A 7 8.62 14.65 -2.75
C ARG A 7 8.02 14.19 -1.42
N MET A 8 6.87 14.76 -1.02
CA MET A 8 6.17 14.35 0.21
C MET A 8 5.71 12.88 0.18
N LYS A 9 5.38 12.34 -1.00
CA LYS A 9 5.00 10.92 -1.15
C LYS A 9 6.21 9.99 -1.09
N GLU A 10 7.37 10.43 -1.60
CA GLU A 10 8.63 9.67 -1.51
C GLU A 10 9.17 9.60 -0.07
N GLU A 11 8.91 10.62 0.76
CA GLU A 11 9.29 10.64 2.18
C GLU A 11 8.26 9.99 3.13
N MET A 12 7.11 9.55 2.63
CA MET A 12 6.05 9.01 3.48
C MET A 12 6.42 7.62 4.02
N ASN A 13 6.74 7.58 5.31
CA ASN A 13 7.05 6.35 6.02
C ASN A 13 5.77 5.52 6.25
N LEU A 14 5.58 4.48 5.44
CA LEU A 14 4.42 3.58 5.53
C LEU A 14 4.28 2.92 6.90
N ASN A 15 5.39 2.67 7.61
CA ASN A 15 5.32 2.07 8.95
C ASN A 15 4.66 3.01 9.95
N VAL A 16 4.84 4.32 9.79
CA VAL A 16 4.19 5.34 10.63
C VAL A 16 2.73 5.52 10.20
N LEU A 17 2.47 5.54 8.89
CA LEU A 17 1.11 5.69 8.36
C LEU A 17 0.18 4.54 8.77
N LEU A 18 0.72 3.33 8.81
CA LEU A 18 -0.02 2.09 9.08
C LEU A 18 0.15 1.62 10.53
N ASP A 19 0.62 2.49 11.43
CA ASP A 19 0.71 2.15 12.84
C ASP A 19 -0.68 1.83 13.41
N GLY A 20 -0.78 0.74 14.17
CA GLY A 20 -2.06 0.21 14.68
C GLY A 20 -2.99 -0.42 13.64
N CYS A 21 -2.63 -0.45 12.36
CA CYS A 21 -3.42 -1.11 11.32
C CYS A 21 -3.18 -2.62 11.27
N PRO A 22 -4.14 -3.42 10.75
CA PRO A 22 -3.95 -4.84 10.47
C PRO A 22 -2.73 -5.10 9.58
N ARG A 23 -2.06 -6.23 9.81
CA ARG A 23 -0.85 -6.61 9.06
C ARG A 23 -1.12 -6.73 7.55
N GLU A 24 -2.34 -7.10 7.18
CA GLU A 24 -2.80 -7.19 5.80
C GLU A 24 -2.69 -5.85 5.05
N LEU A 25 -2.82 -4.70 5.73
CA LEU A 25 -2.59 -3.38 5.13
C LEU A 25 -1.10 -3.08 4.92
N HIS A 26 -0.23 -3.59 5.79
CA HIS A 26 1.22 -3.51 5.58
C HIS A 26 1.63 -4.35 4.37
N ASP A 27 1.11 -5.57 4.26
CA ASP A 27 1.38 -6.46 3.13
C ASP A 27 0.82 -5.89 1.82
N PHE A 28 -0.37 -5.28 1.87
CA PHE A 28 -0.97 -4.56 0.73
C PHE A 28 -0.09 -3.40 0.25
N ALA A 29 0.36 -2.54 1.17
CA ALA A 29 1.17 -1.37 0.82
C ALA A 29 2.59 -1.77 0.36
N ALA A 30 3.16 -2.83 0.94
CA ALA A 30 4.43 -3.39 0.49
C ALA A 30 4.34 -3.94 -0.94
N TYR A 31 3.25 -4.64 -1.28
CA TYR A 31 3.03 -5.14 -2.63
C TYR A 31 2.94 -4.00 -3.66
N LEU A 32 2.14 -2.96 -3.38
CA LEU A 32 2.03 -1.81 -4.29
C LEU A 32 3.36 -1.11 -4.54
N LYS A 33 4.27 -1.08 -3.56
CA LYS A 33 5.63 -0.52 -3.73
C LYS A 33 6.52 -1.32 -4.67
N THR A 34 6.21 -2.59 -4.92
CA THR A 34 6.99 -3.42 -5.85
C THR A 34 6.62 -3.22 -7.31
N LEU A 35 5.47 -2.59 -7.57
CA LEU A 35 4.94 -2.41 -8.93
C LEU A 35 5.57 -1.18 -9.59
N GLY A 36 6.14 -1.41 -10.77
CA GLY A 36 6.49 -0.37 -11.72
C GLY A 36 5.31 0.01 -12.62
N TYR A 37 5.48 1.09 -13.37
CA TYR A 37 4.48 1.56 -14.34
C TYR A 37 3.99 0.52 -15.36
N PRO A 38 4.82 -0.39 -15.90
CA PRO A 38 4.35 -1.38 -16.86
C PRO A 38 3.69 -2.61 -16.19
N ASP A 39 3.77 -2.73 -14.86
CA ASP A 39 3.30 -3.93 -14.16
C ASP A 39 1.79 -3.88 -13.96
N GLU A 40 1.11 -5.00 -14.25
CA GLU A 40 -0.30 -5.17 -13.91
C GLU A 40 -0.43 -5.58 -12.44
N PRO A 41 -1.15 -4.81 -11.60
CA PRO A 41 -1.41 -5.19 -10.22
C PRO A 41 -2.27 -6.46 -10.15
N SER A 42 -1.95 -7.35 -9.23
CA SER A 42 -2.77 -8.52 -8.92
C SER A 42 -3.96 -8.10 -8.07
N TYR A 43 -5.05 -7.68 -8.73
CA TYR A 43 -6.26 -7.23 -8.05
C TYR A 43 -6.89 -8.29 -7.15
N GLY A 44 -6.80 -9.58 -7.51
CA GLY A 44 -7.29 -10.67 -6.67
C GLY A 44 -6.52 -10.80 -5.33
N LEU A 45 -5.19 -10.58 -5.35
CA LEU A 45 -4.38 -10.57 -4.12
C LEU A 45 -4.72 -9.36 -3.25
N LEU A 46 -4.87 -8.18 -3.87
CA LEU A 46 -5.27 -6.94 -3.19
C LEU A 46 -6.65 -7.07 -2.53
N GLU A 47 -7.63 -7.61 -3.26
CA GLU A 47 -8.98 -7.87 -2.75
C GLU A 47 -8.95 -8.84 -1.57
N ASN A 48 -8.21 -9.95 -1.69
CA ASN A 48 -8.14 -10.95 -0.63
C ASN A 48 -7.53 -10.39 0.67
N ASN A 49 -6.49 -9.55 0.56
CA ASN A 49 -5.92 -8.85 1.72
C ASN A 49 -6.97 -7.99 2.44
N LEU A 50 -7.76 -7.22 1.70
CA LEU A 50 -8.83 -6.38 2.28
C LEU A 50 -9.95 -7.23 2.88
N ARG A 51 -10.33 -8.32 2.20
CA ARG A 51 -11.36 -9.24 2.67
C ARG A 51 -10.95 -9.91 3.98
N ASN A 52 -9.69 -10.29 4.12
CA ASN A 52 -9.15 -10.90 5.33
C ASN A 52 -9.22 -9.98 6.56
N ILE A 53 -9.17 -8.65 6.36
CA ILE A 53 -9.36 -7.69 7.46
C ILE A 53 -10.79 -7.73 7.99
N ILE A 54 -11.78 -7.80 7.09
CA ILE A 54 -13.21 -7.73 7.44
C ILE A 54 -13.71 -9.06 8.03
N THR A 55 -13.14 -10.18 7.59
CA THR A 55 -13.61 -11.52 7.94
C THR A 55 -12.98 -12.05 9.24
N ARG A 56 -12.23 -11.22 9.96
CA ARG A 56 -11.64 -11.54 11.27
C ARG A 56 -12.67 -11.45 12.40
#